data_AF-A0AAW3BXB9-F1
#
_entry.id   AF-A0AAW3BXB9-F1
#
_cell.length_a   1.000
_cell.length_b   1.000
_cell.length_c   1.000
_cell.angle_alpha   90.00
_cell.angle_beta   90.00
_cell.angle_gamma   90.00
#
_symmetry.space_group_name_H-M   'P 1'
#
loop_
_entity.id
_entity.type
_entity.pdbx_description
1 polymer ?
#
loop_
_entity_poly.entity_id
_entity_poly.type
_entity_poly.pdbx_seq_one_letter_code
_entity_poly.pdbx_strand_id
1 'polypeptide(L)'
;MQDIDVAQRNYFLDVIEKYMDVESCVILAVHEPGWVYDAMEKDEKARQPELNRVVDALGTRLRLRLAGDIHHYSRHVPVDASSEAATLVVSGGGGAFLHGARNDSIISQGTKYVRACAFPDRNTFMNMASRLWGFRVINWKFDLVVGFLCFVLLLSVLPLPMDLDLNSRGTTHRGGKKMRLAQVFSLWVGYTTEIMSHVITRGIISLFSLVFFWVFFSSAGVDRHAPFLWRLCYGSVWAFAVLLCCSGAMAFLHVQLLYLMNHELLESTGGHWGSQLENQVVFMTNALIDYLQSITGGEGSWVSRRVSRAHNPVLAIIPTGCLRVLLRCFDPFESLSFLSMTVSGGEMARFSATASRFQILLYYTYVLFFYWVLITPIVSVLIGTFLLFSVTTFDYMYNPTYSAFQMEEYKHFVRFRLDAATRELHAYVVAVQKPATVYQLDRGYLWSLTGPGLEEHRPPHLKHHPSRWGPVPSDVQRKRHMTELLEHFTVYPHRGPQRSKPLKMEHE
;
A
#
# COMPACT_ATOMS: atom_id res chain seq x y z
N MET A 1 -23.18 -13.25 0.46
CA MET A 1 -23.15 -14.67 0.08
C MET A 1 -23.32 -15.46 1.37
N GLN A 2 -24.17 -16.47 1.42
CA GLN A 2 -24.37 -17.28 2.64
C GLN A 2 -23.43 -18.49 2.59
N ASP A 3 -22.81 -18.83 3.73
CA ASP A 3 -21.85 -19.95 3.82
C ASP A 3 -22.48 -21.31 3.48
N ILE A 4 -23.77 -21.46 3.79
CA ILE A 4 -24.56 -22.64 3.41
C ILE A 4 -25.93 -22.23 2.86
N ASP A 5 -26.48 -23.06 1.99
CA ASP A 5 -27.85 -22.93 1.48
C ASP A 5 -28.88 -23.76 2.27
N VAL A 6 -30.14 -23.69 1.84
CA VAL A 6 -31.27 -24.41 2.44
C VAL A 6 -31.12 -25.94 2.36
N ALA A 7 -30.55 -26.46 1.27
CA ALA A 7 -30.37 -27.89 1.08
C ALA A 7 -29.28 -28.45 2.01
N GLN A 8 -28.15 -27.73 2.11
CA GLN A 8 -27.06 -28.03 3.04
C GLN A 8 -27.53 -27.95 4.50
N ARG A 9 -28.32 -26.92 4.86
CA ARG A 9 -28.94 -26.85 6.19
C ARG A 9 -29.77 -28.09 6.49
N ASN A 10 -30.69 -28.46 5.58
CA ASN A 10 -31.55 -29.63 5.77
C ASN A 10 -30.73 -30.91 5.94
N TYR A 11 -29.67 -31.08 5.16
CA TYR A 11 -28.73 -32.19 5.34
C TYR A 11 -28.14 -32.23 6.76
N PHE A 12 -27.68 -31.11 7.30
CA PHE A 12 -27.12 -31.08 8.65
C PHE A 12 -28.19 -31.34 9.72
N LEU A 13 -29.41 -30.82 9.57
CA LEU A 13 -30.51 -31.10 10.49
C LEU A 13 -30.86 -32.60 10.51
N ASP A 14 -30.93 -33.23 9.33
CA ASP A 14 -31.12 -34.67 9.18
C ASP A 14 -30.00 -35.48 9.87
N VAL A 15 -28.75 -35.04 9.74
CA VAL A 15 -27.60 -35.71 10.39
C VAL A 15 -27.68 -35.58 11.91
N ILE A 16 -28.05 -34.40 12.39
CA ILE A 16 -28.23 -34.13 13.82
C ILE A 16 -29.34 -35.01 14.42
N GLU A 17 -30.43 -35.21 13.69
CA GLU A 17 -31.56 -36.03 14.15
C GLU A 17 -31.23 -37.52 14.11
N LYS A 18 -30.60 -38.01 13.03
CA LYS A 18 -30.38 -39.44 12.80
C LYS A 18 -29.18 -40.01 13.55
N TYR A 19 -28.13 -39.21 13.79
CA TYR A 19 -26.82 -39.72 14.24
C TYR A 19 -26.29 -39.09 15.52
N MET A 20 -26.99 -38.14 16.14
CA MET A 20 -26.50 -37.48 17.36
C MET A 20 -27.48 -37.63 18.52
N ASP A 21 -26.93 -37.97 19.68
CA ASP A 21 -27.65 -38.04 20.96
C ASP A 21 -27.30 -36.85 21.88
N VAL A 22 -27.85 -36.86 23.10
CA VAL A 22 -27.63 -35.81 24.10
C VAL A 22 -26.19 -35.77 24.65
N GLU A 23 -25.42 -36.84 24.47
CA GLU A 23 -24.03 -36.95 24.92
C GLU A 23 -23.03 -36.55 23.82
N SER A 24 -23.51 -36.29 22.61
CA SER A 24 -22.70 -35.94 21.45
C SER A 24 -21.99 -34.59 21.65
N CYS A 25 -20.73 -34.50 21.22
CA CYS A 25 -19.91 -33.30 21.30
C CYS A 25 -19.47 -32.90 19.90
N VAL A 26 -19.87 -31.71 19.46
CA VAL A 26 -19.76 -31.28 18.06
C VAL A 26 -18.80 -30.11 17.93
N ILE A 27 -17.91 -30.23 16.95
CA ILE A 27 -17.07 -29.14 16.43
C ILE A 27 -17.69 -28.73 15.10
N LEU A 28 -18.11 -27.48 14.99
CA LEU A 28 -18.65 -26.91 13.75
C LEU A 28 -17.57 -26.05 13.09
N ALA A 29 -17.08 -26.49 11.94
CA ALA A 29 -16.11 -25.75 11.13
C ALA A 29 -16.81 -25.08 9.93
N VAL A 30 -16.61 -23.77 9.79
CA VAL A 30 -17.19 -22.94 8.71
C VAL A 30 -16.14 -22.03 8.10
N HIS A 31 -16.44 -21.41 6.96
CA HIS A 31 -15.47 -20.53 6.32
C HIS A 31 -15.49 -19.15 6.98
N GLU A 32 -16.66 -18.50 6.98
CA GLU A 32 -16.83 -17.14 7.50
C GLU A 32 -17.20 -17.15 9.00
N PRO A 33 -16.55 -16.32 9.83
CA PRO A 33 -16.90 -16.15 11.24
C PRO A 33 -18.13 -15.24 11.37
N GLY A 34 -19.33 -15.76 11.09
CA GLY A 34 -20.57 -14.99 11.11
C GLY A 34 -20.80 -14.18 12.39
N TRP A 35 -20.42 -14.72 13.54
CA TRP A 35 -20.54 -14.02 14.84
C TRP A 35 -19.63 -12.78 14.96
N VAL A 36 -18.51 -12.73 14.24
CA VAL A 36 -17.64 -11.55 14.18
C VAL A 36 -18.20 -10.56 13.17
N TYR A 37 -18.64 -11.03 12.01
CA TYR A 37 -19.25 -10.16 11.02
C TYR A 37 -20.54 -9.49 11.51
N ASP A 38 -21.43 -10.24 12.17
CA ASP A 38 -22.64 -9.69 12.78
C ASP A 38 -22.29 -8.59 13.81
N ALA A 39 -21.23 -8.81 14.62
CA ALA A 39 -20.74 -7.81 15.57
C ALA A 39 -20.13 -6.57 14.88
N MET A 40 -19.49 -6.75 13.72
CA MET A 40 -18.86 -5.68 12.93
C MET A 40 -19.89 -4.84 12.17
N GLU A 41 -20.84 -5.48 11.50
CA GLU A 41 -21.77 -4.83 10.58
C GLU A 41 -22.95 -4.21 11.33
N LYS A 42 -23.30 -4.74 12.51
CA LYS A 42 -24.45 -4.30 13.33
C LYS A 42 -25.77 -4.27 12.54
N ASP A 43 -25.89 -5.13 11.54
CA ASP A 43 -27.10 -5.28 10.75
C ASP A 43 -28.18 -5.98 11.58
N GLU A 44 -29.45 -5.69 11.28
CA GLU A 44 -30.60 -6.37 11.90
C GLU A 44 -30.70 -7.82 11.44
N LYS A 45 -30.21 -8.12 10.23
CA LYS A 45 -30.21 -9.47 9.67
C LYS A 45 -28.89 -10.17 9.97
N ALA A 46 -29.00 -11.34 10.58
CA ALA A 46 -27.84 -12.22 10.74
C ALA A 46 -27.25 -12.58 9.38
N ARG A 47 -25.93 -12.55 9.27
CA ARG A 47 -25.20 -12.86 8.03
C ARG A 47 -25.40 -14.31 7.58
N GLN A 48 -25.56 -15.22 8.53
CA GLN A 48 -25.63 -16.67 8.29
C GLN A 48 -26.92 -17.29 8.90
N PRO A 49 -28.12 -16.91 8.42
CA PRO A 49 -29.37 -17.33 9.03
C PRO A 49 -29.60 -18.85 8.95
N GLU A 50 -29.19 -19.48 7.84
CA GLU A 50 -29.34 -20.92 7.67
C GLU A 50 -28.39 -21.72 8.56
N LEU A 51 -27.16 -21.24 8.74
CA LEU A 51 -26.21 -21.84 9.67
C LEU A 51 -26.67 -21.68 11.13
N ASN A 52 -27.27 -20.53 11.47
CA ASN A 52 -27.77 -20.29 12.81
C ASN A 52 -28.85 -21.34 13.20
N ARG A 53 -29.69 -21.76 12.26
CA ARG A 53 -30.65 -22.87 12.51
C ARG A 53 -29.95 -24.19 12.84
N VAL A 54 -28.82 -24.49 12.21
CA VAL A 54 -27.99 -25.67 12.52
C VAL A 54 -27.37 -25.52 13.91
N VAL A 55 -26.86 -24.34 14.24
CA VAL A 55 -26.30 -24.01 15.57
C VAL A 55 -27.36 -24.19 16.67
N ASP A 56 -28.56 -23.68 16.44
CA ASP A 56 -29.68 -23.79 17.38
C ASP A 56 -30.10 -25.25 17.57
N ALA A 57 -30.17 -26.03 16.47
CA ALA A 57 -30.48 -27.46 16.53
C ALA A 57 -29.41 -28.28 17.27
N LEU A 58 -28.14 -27.92 17.14
CA LEU A 58 -27.05 -28.56 17.89
C LEU A 58 -27.18 -28.30 19.40
N GLY A 59 -27.60 -27.09 19.80
CA GLY A 59 -27.79 -26.71 21.19
C GLY A 59 -26.52 -26.91 22.02
N THR A 60 -26.65 -27.57 23.18
CA THR A 60 -25.55 -27.79 24.13
C THR A 60 -24.49 -28.79 23.64
N ARG A 61 -24.80 -29.56 22.59
CA ARG A 61 -23.87 -30.48 21.92
C ARG A 61 -22.76 -29.72 21.21
N LEU A 62 -23.01 -28.49 20.78
CA LEU A 62 -22.00 -27.66 20.13
C LEU A 62 -20.98 -27.17 21.16
N ARG A 63 -19.73 -27.64 21.05
CA ARG A 63 -18.66 -27.30 22.00
C ARG A 63 -17.66 -26.30 21.43
N LEU A 64 -17.44 -26.33 20.12
CA LEU A 64 -16.50 -25.45 19.43
C LEU A 64 -17.06 -25.02 18.06
N ARG A 65 -17.02 -23.73 17.78
CA ARG A 65 -17.16 -23.17 16.43
C ARG A 65 -15.80 -22.69 15.95
N LEU A 66 -15.37 -23.17 14.79
CA LEU A 66 -14.11 -22.80 14.15
C LEU A 66 -14.41 -22.12 12.81
N ALA A 67 -13.81 -20.96 12.58
CA ALA A 67 -13.91 -20.25 11.32
C ALA A 67 -12.55 -19.72 10.85
N GLY A 68 -12.45 -19.43 9.56
CA GLY A 68 -11.30 -18.81 8.92
C GLY A 68 -11.63 -17.38 8.48
N ASP A 69 -11.26 -17.08 7.23
CA ASP A 69 -11.56 -15.86 6.45
C ASP A 69 -10.99 -14.54 7.02
N ILE A 70 -11.17 -14.27 8.31
CA ILE A 70 -10.46 -13.19 9.00
C ILE A 70 -9.04 -13.65 9.32
N HIS A 71 -8.05 -13.00 8.71
CA HIS A 71 -6.64 -13.39 8.75
C HIS A 71 -5.89 -13.08 10.07
N HIS A 72 -6.55 -13.27 11.22
CA HIS A 72 -5.91 -13.26 12.54
C HIS A 72 -6.34 -14.47 13.35
N TYR A 73 -5.71 -14.65 14.51
CA TYR A 73 -6.20 -15.58 15.52
C TYR A 73 -7.07 -14.82 16.52
N SER A 74 -8.22 -15.36 16.88
CA SER A 74 -8.94 -14.91 18.07
C SER A 74 -9.80 -16.01 18.67
N ARG A 75 -9.75 -16.13 20.00
CA ARG A 75 -10.58 -17.04 20.78
C ARG A 75 -11.53 -16.26 21.67
N HIS A 76 -12.80 -16.61 21.57
CA HIS A 76 -13.85 -16.00 22.37
C HIS A 76 -14.53 -17.07 23.22
N VAL A 77 -14.74 -16.73 24.49
CA VAL A 77 -15.45 -17.58 25.47
C VAL A 77 -16.65 -16.83 26.01
N PRO A 78 -17.73 -17.52 26.40
CA PRO A 78 -18.86 -16.89 27.06
C PRO A 78 -18.42 -16.10 28.29
N VAL A 79 -19.02 -14.92 28.51
CA VAL A 79 -18.77 -14.10 29.70
C VAL A 79 -19.28 -14.81 30.95
N ASP A 80 -20.45 -15.43 30.85
CA ASP A 80 -21.00 -16.28 31.89
C ASP A 80 -20.30 -17.65 31.87
N ALA A 81 -19.54 -17.95 32.91
CA ALA A 81 -18.82 -19.21 33.06
C ALA A 81 -19.76 -20.42 33.21
N SER A 82 -21.03 -20.21 33.57
CA SER A 82 -22.05 -21.25 33.62
C SER A 82 -22.75 -21.48 32.27
N SER A 83 -22.46 -20.62 31.27
CA SER A 83 -23.03 -20.76 29.94
C SER A 83 -22.54 -22.03 29.26
N GLU A 84 -23.48 -22.78 28.70
CA GLU A 84 -23.18 -23.99 27.93
C GLU A 84 -22.84 -23.69 26.46
N ALA A 85 -22.80 -22.41 26.08
CA ALA A 85 -22.52 -21.99 24.72
C ALA A 85 -21.10 -22.36 24.28
N ALA A 86 -20.92 -22.52 22.98
CA ALA A 86 -19.69 -23.05 22.41
C ALA A 86 -18.53 -22.05 22.52
N THR A 87 -17.30 -22.56 22.60
CA THR A 87 -16.11 -21.73 22.37
C THR A 87 -16.07 -21.30 20.90
N LEU A 88 -15.71 -20.05 20.62
CA LEU A 88 -15.61 -19.54 19.25
C LEU A 88 -14.15 -19.25 18.92
N VAL A 89 -13.67 -19.78 17.80
CA VAL A 89 -12.29 -19.61 17.34
C VAL A 89 -12.27 -19.12 15.91
N VAL A 90 -11.60 -18.01 15.69
CA VAL A 90 -11.18 -17.55 14.37
C VAL A 90 -9.72 -17.94 14.17
N SER A 91 -9.42 -18.66 13.10
CA SER A 91 -8.08 -19.07 12.72
C SER A 91 -7.85 -18.93 11.21
N GLY A 92 -7.95 -17.72 10.68
CA GLY A 92 -7.76 -17.44 9.24
C GLY A 92 -6.34 -17.02 8.83
N GLY A 93 -5.41 -16.89 9.78
CA GLY A 93 -4.07 -16.32 9.56
C GLY A 93 -3.04 -17.28 8.95
N GLY A 94 -3.46 -18.20 8.09
CA GLY A 94 -2.60 -19.25 7.54
C GLY A 94 -1.62 -18.80 6.45
N GLY A 95 -1.86 -17.67 5.78
CA GLY A 95 -1.00 -17.23 4.67
C GLY A 95 -1.24 -15.82 4.14
N ALA A 96 -2.49 -15.38 4.00
CA ALA A 96 -2.82 -14.05 3.48
C ALA A 96 -2.46 -12.91 4.45
N PHE A 97 -2.51 -11.65 3.98
CA PHE A 97 -2.19 -10.47 4.80
C PHE A 97 -3.08 -10.38 6.03
N LEU A 98 -2.46 -10.06 7.17
CA LEU A 98 -3.10 -9.95 8.47
C LEU A 98 -4.33 -9.04 8.43
N HIS A 99 -5.38 -9.44 9.13
CA HIS A 99 -6.53 -8.61 9.47
C HIS A 99 -6.42 -8.14 10.93
N GLY A 100 -6.52 -6.84 11.21
CA GLY A 100 -6.36 -6.29 12.56
C GLY A 100 -7.37 -6.79 13.60
N ALA A 101 -6.97 -6.90 14.86
CA ALA A 101 -7.94 -7.19 15.92
C ALA A 101 -8.96 -6.03 16.07
N ARG A 102 -10.26 -6.33 16.01
CA ARG A 102 -11.36 -5.38 16.31
C ARG A 102 -11.93 -5.62 17.71
N ASN A 103 -12.45 -4.60 18.37
CA ASN A 103 -12.99 -4.70 19.74
C ASN A 103 -14.53 -4.68 19.79
N ASP A 104 -15.19 -5.08 18.70
CA ASP A 104 -16.65 -5.17 18.66
C ASP A 104 -17.18 -6.20 19.69
N SER A 105 -18.32 -5.91 20.31
CA SER A 105 -18.94 -6.78 21.31
C SER A 105 -19.63 -7.97 20.63
N ILE A 106 -19.09 -9.17 20.81
CA ILE A 106 -19.65 -10.38 20.20
C ILE A 106 -20.79 -10.93 21.07
N ILE A 107 -21.92 -11.20 20.41
CA ILE A 107 -23.07 -11.91 20.96
C ILE A 107 -23.35 -13.09 20.04
N SER A 108 -23.43 -14.30 20.60
CA SER A 108 -23.71 -15.54 19.86
C SER A 108 -24.43 -16.50 20.79
N GLN A 109 -25.30 -17.37 20.25
CA GLN A 109 -26.07 -18.34 21.05
C GLN A 109 -26.77 -17.71 22.28
N GLY A 110 -27.27 -16.47 22.14
CA GLY A 110 -27.97 -15.75 23.20
C GLY A 110 -27.10 -15.23 24.36
N THR A 111 -25.77 -15.38 24.31
CA THR A 111 -24.86 -14.92 25.36
C THR A 111 -23.78 -13.97 24.83
N LYS A 112 -23.24 -13.15 25.72
CA LYS A 112 -22.13 -12.24 25.41
C LYS A 112 -20.81 -12.99 25.55
N TYR A 113 -19.86 -12.67 24.67
CA TYR A 113 -18.54 -13.27 24.65
C TYR A 113 -17.44 -12.26 25.02
N VAL A 114 -16.36 -12.77 25.62
CA VAL A 114 -15.11 -12.04 25.83
C VAL A 114 -14.00 -12.66 24.97
N ARG A 115 -13.16 -11.83 24.36
CA ARG A 115 -11.99 -12.29 23.63
C ARG A 115 -10.90 -12.69 24.63
N ALA A 116 -10.72 -13.99 24.83
CA ALA A 116 -9.78 -14.55 25.78
C ALA A 116 -8.33 -14.54 25.26
N CYS A 117 -8.13 -14.72 23.95
CA CYS A 117 -6.82 -14.67 23.31
C CYS A 117 -6.93 -14.13 21.89
N ALA A 118 -5.87 -13.48 21.40
CA ALA A 118 -5.76 -13.01 20.03
C ALA A 118 -4.29 -12.99 19.57
N PHE A 119 -4.07 -13.17 18.27
CA PHE A 119 -2.76 -12.96 17.64
C PHE A 119 -2.92 -12.23 16.31
N PRO A 120 -2.38 -11.00 16.20
CA PRO A 120 -1.66 -10.24 17.23
C PRO A 120 -2.53 -9.86 18.44
N ASP A 121 -1.88 -9.68 19.60
CA ASP A 121 -2.53 -9.31 20.87
C ASP A 121 -3.03 -7.85 20.88
N ARG A 122 -2.29 -6.95 20.22
CA ARG A 122 -2.50 -5.50 20.19
C ARG A 122 -2.67 -4.96 18.77
N ASN A 123 -3.16 -3.73 18.70
CA ASN A 123 -3.31 -2.98 17.46
C ASN A 123 -1.96 -2.84 16.74
N THR A 124 -1.95 -3.04 15.44
CA THR A 124 -0.77 -3.03 14.57
C THR A 124 -0.38 -1.63 14.09
N PHE A 125 -0.92 -0.58 14.72
CA PHE A 125 -0.74 0.81 14.30
C PHE A 125 0.73 1.20 14.08
N MET A 126 1.62 0.93 15.04
CA MET A 126 3.05 1.26 14.90
C MET A 126 3.72 0.50 13.75
N ASN A 127 3.31 -0.75 13.50
CA ASN A 127 3.83 -1.53 12.37
C ASN A 127 3.35 -0.94 11.03
N MET A 128 2.09 -0.50 10.96
CA MET A 128 1.56 0.15 9.76
C MET A 128 2.16 1.54 9.55
N ALA A 129 2.29 2.34 10.61
CA ALA A 129 2.85 3.68 10.58
C ALA A 129 4.32 3.67 10.10
N SER A 130 5.13 2.72 10.57
CA SER A 130 6.51 2.57 10.08
C SER A 130 6.58 2.19 8.59
N ARG A 131 5.58 1.48 8.07
CA ARG A 131 5.47 1.12 6.65
C ARG A 131 4.99 2.27 5.76
N LEU A 132 4.53 3.40 6.30
CA LEU A 132 4.14 4.57 5.49
C LEU A 132 5.28 5.06 4.58
N TRP A 133 6.51 5.08 5.10
CA TRP A 133 7.70 5.47 4.34
C TRP A 133 8.03 4.50 3.19
N GLY A 134 7.69 3.21 3.36
CA GLY A 134 7.84 2.17 2.35
C GLY A 134 6.59 1.95 1.49
N PHE A 135 5.49 2.67 1.73
CA PHE A 135 4.18 2.43 1.09
C PHE A 135 4.29 2.50 -0.43
N ARG A 136 5.07 3.46 -0.94
CA ARG A 136 5.35 3.63 -2.36
C ARG A 136 6.07 2.42 -2.97
N VAL A 137 7.08 1.91 -2.28
CA VAL A 137 7.90 0.79 -2.76
C VAL A 137 7.04 -0.47 -2.85
N ILE A 138 6.18 -0.68 -1.85
CA ILE A 138 5.24 -1.79 -1.79
C ILE A 138 4.18 -1.69 -2.90
N ASN A 139 3.65 -0.48 -3.14
CA ASN A 139 2.51 -0.23 -4.01
C ASN A 139 2.88 0.53 -5.31
N TRP A 140 4.08 0.32 -5.85
CA TRP A 140 4.62 1.13 -6.96
C TRP A 140 3.75 1.10 -8.24
N LYS A 141 3.04 0.00 -8.51
CA LYS A 141 2.11 -0.10 -9.66
C LYS A 141 0.91 0.84 -9.50
N PHE A 142 0.38 0.91 -8.28
CA PHE A 142 -0.73 1.79 -7.94
C PHE A 142 -0.29 3.25 -7.93
N ASP A 143 0.91 3.52 -7.39
CA ASP A 143 1.56 4.84 -7.40
C ASP A 143 1.69 5.40 -8.82
N LEU A 144 1.96 4.54 -9.81
CA LEU A 144 2.03 4.94 -11.22
C LEU A 144 0.68 5.48 -11.72
N VAL A 145 -0.41 4.74 -11.49
CA VAL A 145 -1.74 5.16 -11.94
C VAL A 145 -2.18 6.45 -11.25
N VAL A 146 -1.95 6.54 -9.93
CA VAL A 146 -2.33 7.72 -9.15
C VAL A 146 -1.51 8.96 -9.55
N GLY A 147 -0.20 8.82 -9.76
CA GLY A 147 0.64 9.92 -10.25
C GLY A 147 0.14 10.50 -11.57
N PHE A 148 -0.32 9.65 -12.47
CA PHE A 148 -0.93 10.09 -13.74
C PHE A 148 -2.25 10.84 -13.50
N LEU A 149 -3.13 10.33 -12.63
CA LEU A 149 -4.37 11.04 -12.28
C LEU A 149 -4.09 12.40 -11.64
N CYS A 150 -3.08 12.51 -10.78
CA CYS A 150 -2.64 13.79 -10.21
C CYS A 150 -2.13 14.77 -11.29
N PHE A 151 -1.50 14.27 -12.36
CA PHE A 151 -1.14 15.12 -13.49
C PHE A 151 -2.36 15.57 -14.30
N VAL A 152 -3.32 14.66 -14.56
CA VAL A 152 -4.59 14.99 -15.23
C VAL A 152 -5.37 16.05 -14.44
N LEU A 153 -5.32 15.99 -13.11
CA LEU A 153 -5.91 17.00 -12.22
C LEU A 153 -5.36 18.42 -12.49
N LEU A 154 -4.12 18.57 -12.95
CA LEU A 154 -3.51 19.87 -13.23
C LEU A 154 -3.45 20.23 -14.72
N LEU A 155 -3.89 19.32 -15.60
CA LEU A 155 -3.75 19.46 -17.05
C LEU A 155 -4.40 20.75 -17.58
N SER A 156 -5.56 21.14 -17.01
CA SER A 156 -6.29 22.34 -17.42
C SER A 156 -5.67 23.66 -16.96
N VAL A 157 -4.64 23.64 -16.12
CA VAL A 157 -3.96 24.86 -15.64
C VAL A 157 -2.64 25.11 -16.39
N LEU A 158 -2.14 24.11 -17.10
CA LEU A 158 -0.93 24.21 -17.90
C LEU A 158 -1.22 24.85 -19.27
N PRO A 159 -0.33 25.71 -19.80
CA PRO A 159 0.96 26.12 -19.24
C PRO A 159 0.83 27.21 -18.17
N LEU A 160 1.83 27.31 -17.29
CA LEU A 160 1.92 28.37 -16.28
C LEU A 160 2.64 29.62 -16.84
N PRO A 161 2.29 30.83 -16.38
CA PRO A 161 2.91 32.08 -16.84
C PRO A 161 4.39 32.12 -16.43
N MET A 162 5.28 32.36 -17.38
CA MET A 162 6.73 32.50 -17.11
C MET A 162 7.15 33.94 -16.87
N ASP A 163 6.28 34.91 -17.15
CA ASP A 163 6.55 36.32 -16.93
C ASP A 163 6.44 36.64 -15.45
N LEU A 164 7.54 37.13 -14.88
CA LEU A 164 7.63 37.55 -13.49
C LEU A 164 6.91 38.90 -13.33
N ASP A 165 5.57 38.92 -13.33
CA ASP A 165 4.84 40.15 -13.08
C ASP A 165 4.84 40.49 -11.57
N LEU A 166 6.03 40.83 -11.06
CA LEU A 166 6.29 41.25 -9.69
C LEU A 166 5.44 42.47 -9.26
N ASN A 167 4.78 43.15 -10.21
CA ASN A 167 3.98 44.34 -9.96
C ASN A 167 2.57 44.03 -9.44
N SER A 168 2.01 42.85 -9.70
CA SER A 168 0.62 42.54 -9.33
C SER A 168 0.44 42.03 -7.89
N ARG A 169 1.53 41.60 -7.23
CA ARG A 169 1.51 41.08 -5.84
C ARG A 169 2.12 42.01 -4.79
N GLY A 170 2.24 43.30 -5.11
CA GLY A 170 2.51 44.35 -4.12
C GLY A 170 3.91 44.32 -3.54
N THR A 171 4.91 44.78 -4.29
CA THR A 171 5.98 45.64 -3.75
C THR A 171 6.73 46.29 -4.91
N THR A 172 6.79 47.62 -4.88
CA THR A 172 7.62 48.45 -5.76
C THR A 172 9.08 47.99 -5.69
N HIS A 173 9.64 47.43 -6.76
CA HIS A 173 11.10 47.39 -6.88
C HIS A 173 11.61 47.48 -8.32
N ARG A 174 12.25 48.62 -8.58
CA ARG A 174 13.13 48.93 -9.70
C ARG A 174 14.42 48.12 -9.56
N GLY A 175 14.80 47.37 -10.59
CA GLY A 175 16.18 46.95 -10.89
C GLY A 175 16.76 45.74 -10.13
N GLY A 176 17.06 44.67 -10.87
CA GLY A 176 18.27 43.83 -10.72
C GLY A 176 18.53 43.08 -9.40
N LYS A 177 17.57 42.95 -8.48
CA LYS A 177 17.78 42.20 -7.24
C LYS A 177 17.29 40.75 -7.37
N LYS A 178 18.24 39.82 -7.20
CA LYS A 178 18.04 38.38 -7.03
C LYS A 178 16.90 38.05 -6.04
N MET A 179 16.05 37.08 -6.37
CA MET A 179 14.92 36.65 -5.52
C MET A 179 15.39 36.20 -4.13
N ARG A 180 14.76 36.74 -3.09
CA ARG A 180 14.99 36.33 -1.69
C ARG A 180 14.17 35.08 -1.34
N LEU A 181 14.62 34.29 -0.37
CA LEU A 181 13.92 33.08 0.10
C LEU A 181 12.47 33.36 0.57
N ALA A 182 12.23 34.48 1.24
CA ALA A 182 10.87 34.86 1.65
C ALA A 182 9.94 35.14 0.45
N GLN A 183 10.48 35.67 -0.66
CA GLN A 183 9.73 35.89 -1.88
C GLN A 183 9.43 34.56 -2.60
N VAL A 184 10.39 33.63 -2.62
CA VAL A 184 10.21 32.27 -3.14
C VAL A 184 9.05 31.57 -2.40
N PHE A 185 9.05 31.63 -1.07
CA PHE A 185 7.97 31.05 -0.27
C PHE A 185 6.60 31.72 -0.54
N SER A 186 6.56 33.06 -0.59
CA SER A 186 5.32 33.81 -0.88
C SER A 186 4.76 33.47 -2.26
N LEU A 187 5.62 33.38 -3.28
CA LEU A 187 5.23 32.96 -4.63
C LEU A 187 4.76 31.52 -4.65
N TRP A 188 5.41 30.62 -3.92
CA TRP A 188 4.98 29.23 -3.83
C TRP A 188 3.56 29.11 -3.26
N VAL A 189 3.26 29.81 -2.16
CA VAL A 189 1.91 29.86 -1.59
C VAL A 189 0.93 30.51 -2.56
N GLY A 190 1.29 31.64 -3.17
CA GLY A 190 0.44 32.36 -4.12
C GLY A 190 0.09 31.54 -5.37
N TYR A 191 1.07 30.86 -5.98
CA TYR A 191 0.82 29.97 -7.11
C TYR A 191 0.02 28.74 -6.69
N THR A 192 0.23 28.21 -5.48
CA THR A 192 -0.55 27.08 -4.97
C THR A 192 -2.05 27.43 -4.88
N THR A 193 -2.38 28.60 -4.32
CA THR A 193 -3.78 29.04 -4.20
C THR A 193 -4.40 29.39 -5.55
N GLU A 194 -3.62 29.98 -6.46
CA GLU A 194 -4.07 30.36 -7.78
C GLU A 194 -4.33 29.15 -8.70
N ILE A 195 -3.42 28.16 -8.69
CA ILE A 195 -3.61 26.88 -9.39
C ILE A 195 -4.87 26.20 -8.88
N MET A 196 -5.03 26.10 -7.56
CA MET A 196 -6.20 25.47 -6.94
C MET A 196 -7.50 26.18 -7.34
N SER A 197 -7.53 27.51 -7.33
CA SER A 197 -8.68 28.30 -7.77
C SER A 197 -9.01 28.07 -9.24
N HIS A 198 -8.01 28.01 -10.13
CA HIS A 198 -8.20 27.74 -11.55
C HIS A 198 -8.71 26.33 -11.82
N VAL A 199 -8.19 25.32 -11.11
CA VAL A 199 -8.71 23.94 -11.20
C VAL A 199 -10.20 23.91 -10.88
N ILE A 200 -10.63 24.57 -9.81
CA ILE A 200 -12.03 24.55 -9.34
C ILE A 200 -12.96 25.35 -10.27
N THR A 201 -12.51 26.50 -10.76
CA THR A 201 -13.37 27.45 -11.49
C THR A 201 -13.40 27.22 -13.00
N ARG A 202 -12.30 26.76 -13.60
CA ARG A 202 -12.13 26.68 -15.07
C ARG A 202 -11.76 25.28 -15.57
N GLY A 203 -11.31 24.38 -14.71
CA GLY A 203 -10.77 23.08 -15.11
C GLY A 203 -11.84 22.01 -15.38
N ILE A 204 -12.38 21.94 -16.61
CA ILE A 204 -13.37 20.90 -16.98
C ILE A 204 -12.77 19.49 -16.89
N ILE A 205 -11.57 19.28 -17.45
CA ILE A 205 -10.89 17.96 -17.42
C ILE A 205 -10.40 17.65 -16.00
N SER A 206 -9.83 18.66 -15.33
CA SER A 206 -9.40 18.56 -13.94
C SER A 206 -10.54 18.17 -12.98
N LEU A 207 -11.77 18.63 -13.24
CA LEU A 207 -12.94 18.30 -12.42
C LEU A 207 -13.24 16.81 -12.42
N PHE A 208 -13.11 16.11 -13.55
CA PHE A 208 -13.30 14.66 -13.59
C PHE A 208 -12.32 13.92 -12.67
N SER A 209 -11.04 14.31 -12.68
CA SER A 209 -10.06 13.71 -11.79
C SER A 209 -10.32 14.07 -10.32
N LEU A 210 -10.77 15.29 -10.04
CA LEU A 210 -11.11 15.71 -8.67
C LEU A 210 -12.33 14.93 -8.13
N VAL A 211 -13.37 14.77 -8.95
CA VAL A 211 -14.56 13.98 -8.64
C VAL A 211 -14.19 12.51 -8.44
N PHE A 212 -13.27 11.96 -9.24
CA PHE A 212 -12.76 10.60 -9.04
C PHE A 212 -12.14 10.43 -7.64
N PHE A 213 -11.22 11.32 -7.24
CA PHE A 213 -10.63 11.28 -5.90
C PHE A 213 -11.68 11.46 -4.80
N TRP A 214 -12.64 12.37 -5.01
CA TRP A 214 -13.73 12.59 -4.07
C TRP A 214 -14.60 11.34 -3.87
N VAL A 215 -15.06 10.71 -4.96
CA VAL A 215 -15.84 9.46 -4.92
C VAL A 215 -15.05 8.35 -4.24
N PHE A 216 -13.76 8.22 -4.57
CA PHE A 216 -12.86 7.25 -3.96
C PHE A 216 -12.75 7.46 -2.43
N PHE A 217 -12.48 8.67 -1.96
CA PHE A 217 -12.38 8.92 -0.53
C PHE A 217 -13.74 8.84 0.18
N SER A 218 -14.83 9.22 -0.49
CA SER A 218 -16.20 9.07 0.04
C SER A 218 -16.71 7.63 0.05
N SER A 219 -16.01 6.67 -0.56
CA SER A 219 -16.31 5.25 -0.36
C SER A 219 -15.86 4.74 1.00
N ALA A 220 -15.01 5.47 1.74
CA ALA A 220 -14.69 5.14 3.12
C ALA A 220 -15.96 5.17 3.98
N GLY A 221 -16.15 4.13 4.80
CA GLY A 221 -17.29 4.01 5.71
C GLY A 221 -18.55 3.42 5.10
N VAL A 222 -18.52 3.01 3.82
CA VAL A 222 -19.58 2.15 3.23
C VAL A 222 -19.74 0.87 4.04
N ASP A 223 -18.61 0.28 4.43
CA ASP A 223 -18.49 -0.98 5.19
C ASP A 223 -19.04 -0.91 6.61
N ARG A 224 -19.20 0.29 7.17
CA ARG A 224 -19.74 0.51 8.52
C ARG A 224 -21.07 1.27 8.50
N HIS A 225 -21.73 1.36 7.34
CA HIS A 225 -22.99 2.09 7.15
C HIS A 225 -22.94 3.53 7.69
N ALA A 226 -21.80 4.19 7.56
CA ALA A 226 -21.64 5.56 8.03
C ALA A 226 -22.63 6.50 7.29
N PRO A 227 -23.15 7.54 7.96
CA PRO A 227 -24.11 8.46 7.35
C PRO A 227 -23.58 9.01 6.03
N PHE A 228 -24.42 8.99 4.99
CA PHE A 228 -24.00 9.39 3.64
C PHE A 228 -23.35 10.79 3.62
N LEU A 229 -23.95 11.77 4.30
CA LEU A 229 -23.43 13.13 4.38
C LEU A 229 -22.05 13.20 5.05
N TRP A 230 -21.81 12.40 6.10
CA TRP A 230 -20.51 12.32 6.76
C TRP A 230 -19.43 11.81 5.79
N ARG A 231 -19.74 10.77 5.02
CA ARG A 231 -18.83 10.20 4.01
C ARG A 231 -18.50 11.20 2.91
N LEU A 232 -19.46 12.02 2.50
CA LEU A 232 -19.22 13.10 1.54
C LEU A 232 -18.28 14.16 2.12
N CYS A 233 -18.53 14.64 3.34
CA CYS A 233 -17.66 15.60 4.01
C CYS A 233 -16.25 15.06 4.22
N TYR A 234 -16.13 13.82 4.68
CA TYR A 234 -14.86 13.14 4.89
C TYR A 234 -14.07 13.01 3.59
N GLY A 235 -14.73 12.56 2.52
CA GLY A 235 -14.11 12.46 1.20
C GLY A 235 -13.68 13.82 0.64
N SER A 236 -14.47 14.88 0.88
CA SER A 236 -14.12 16.25 0.49
C SER A 236 -12.83 16.74 1.13
N VAL A 237 -12.60 16.44 2.42
CA VAL A 237 -11.35 16.82 3.12
C VAL A 237 -10.14 16.17 2.47
N TRP A 238 -10.20 14.87 2.16
CA TRP A 238 -9.08 14.15 1.54
C TRP A 238 -8.88 14.51 0.06
N ALA A 239 -9.96 14.72 -0.70
CA ALA A 239 -9.87 15.23 -2.07
C ALA A 239 -9.25 16.63 -2.11
N PHE A 240 -9.62 17.50 -1.16
CA PHE A 240 -8.99 18.82 -1.00
C PHE A 240 -7.50 18.69 -0.63
N ALA A 241 -7.14 17.76 0.26
CA ALA A 241 -5.73 17.50 0.58
C ALA A 241 -4.93 17.04 -0.65
N VAL A 242 -5.49 16.17 -1.50
CA VAL A 242 -4.87 15.79 -2.78
C VAL A 242 -4.70 17.00 -3.69
N LEU A 243 -5.73 17.83 -3.85
CA LEU A 243 -5.66 19.05 -4.67
C LEU A 243 -4.59 20.02 -4.15
N LEU A 244 -4.50 20.19 -2.83
CA LEU A 244 -3.49 21.03 -2.18
C LEU A 244 -2.07 20.50 -2.43
N CYS A 245 -1.84 19.19 -2.24
CA CYS A 245 -0.55 18.56 -2.51
C CYS A 245 -0.18 18.64 -4.00
N CYS A 246 -1.13 18.41 -4.90
CA CYS A 246 -0.90 18.48 -6.34
C CYS A 246 -0.52 19.89 -6.77
N SER A 247 -1.32 20.88 -6.36
CA SER A 247 -1.10 22.29 -6.67
C SER A 247 0.20 22.80 -6.06
N GLY A 248 0.50 22.41 -4.82
CA GLY A 248 1.74 22.75 -4.12
C GLY A 248 2.98 22.17 -4.78
N ALA A 249 2.93 20.91 -5.24
CA ALA A 249 4.05 20.29 -5.95
C ALA A 249 4.31 20.96 -7.32
N MET A 250 3.25 21.33 -8.04
CA MET A 250 3.39 22.03 -9.32
C MET A 250 3.86 23.47 -9.14
N ALA A 251 3.33 24.19 -8.15
CA ALA A 251 3.80 25.51 -7.77
C ALA A 251 5.27 25.47 -7.34
N PHE A 252 5.70 24.42 -6.64
CA PHE A 252 7.10 24.23 -6.27
C PHE A 252 7.96 24.09 -7.53
N LEU A 253 7.63 23.17 -8.45
CA LEU A 253 8.35 23.01 -9.70
C LEU A 253 8.45 24.31 -10.49
N HIS A 254 7.34 25.04 -10.58
CA HIS A 254 7.27 26.31 -11.30
C HIS A 254 8.10 27.42 -10.65
N VAL A 255 7.99 27.62 -9.34
CA VAL A 255 8.76 28.64 -8.61
C VAL A 255 10.25 28.33 -8.63
N GLN A 256 10.64 27.06 -8.59
CA GLN A 256 12.05 26.68 -8.75
C GLN A 256 12.57 27.03 -10.15
N LEU A 257 11.75 26.85 -11.20
CA LEU A 257 12.11 27.27 -12.56
C LEU A 257 12.29 28.80 -12.65
N LEU A 258 11.35 29.57 -12.08
CA LEU A 258 11.44 31.03 -12.01
C LEU A 258 12.67 31.50 -11.23
N TYR A 259 12.99 30.81 -10.12
CA TYR A 259 14.18 31.10 -9.32
C TYR A 259 15.46 30.89 -10.14
N LEU A 260 15.58 29.76 -10.84
CA LEU A 260 16.73 29.46 -11.69
C LEU A 260 16.92 30.52 -12.78
N MET A 261 15.83 30.93 -13.43
CA MET A 261 15.85 31.97 -14.46
C MET A 261 16.26 33.34 -13.88
N ASN A 262 15.67 33.75 -12.76
CA ASN A 262 15.96 35.06 -12.14
C ASN A 262 17.39 35.17 -11.61
N HIS A 263 18.04 34.06 -11.28
CA HIS A 263 19.43 34.04 -10.83
C HIS A 263 20.45 33.83 -11.95
N GLU A 264 20.00 33.81 -13.21
CA GLU A 264 20.84 33.55 -14.40
C GLU A 264 21.59 32.22 -14.28
N LEU A 265 20.93 31.21 -13.69
CA LEU A 265 21.46 29.85 -13.55
C LEU A 265 21.12 28.97 -14.77
N LEU A 266 20.39 29.53 -15.74
CA LEU A 266 20.00 28.88 -16.98
C LEU A 266 20.48 29.73 -18.16
N GLU A 267 21.09 29.07 -19.14
CA GLU A 267 21.59 29.67 -20.39
C GLU A 267 20.46 29.90 -21.40
N SER A 268 19.38 29.09 -21.34
CA SER A 268 18.24 29.25 -22.23
C SER A 268 17.49 30.55 -21.97
N THR A 269 17.27 31.32 -23.04
CA THR A 269 16.51 32.58 -23.02
C THR A 269 15.37 32.55 -24.03
N GLY A 270 14.49 33.56 -24.01
CA GLY A 270 13.37 33.65 -24.94
C GLY A 270 13.84 33.64 -26.40
N GLY A 271 13.60 32.53 -27.11
CA GLY A 271 14.01 32.33 -28.51
C GLY A 271 15.38 31.70 -28.73
N HIS A 272 16.17 31.46 -27.67
CA HIS A 272 17.44 30.74 -27.75
C HIS A 272 17.44 29.53 -26.82
N TRP A 273 17.46 28.33 -27.41
CA TRP A 273 17.70 27.10 -26.66
C TRP A 273 19.21 26.93 -26.48
N GLY A 274 19.69 27.09 -25.24
CA GLY A 274 21.08 26.94 -24.83
C GLY A 274 21.21 25.82 -23.81
N SER A 275 22.44 25.38 -23.50
CA SER A 275 22.70 24.36 -22.50
C SER A 275 24.08 24.59 -21.90
N GLN A 276 24.18 24.54 -20.58
CA GLN A 276 25.47 24.67 -19.92
C GLN A 276 26.36 23.45 -20.18
N LEU A 277 25.77 22.27 -20.40
CA LEU A 277 26.49 21.08 -20.84
C LEU A 277 27.13 21.30 -22.23
N GLU A 278 26.42 21.97 -23.16
CA GLU A 278 27.00 22.37 -24.45
C GLU A 278 28.24 23.25 -24.25
N ASN A 279 28.14 24.29 -23.42
CA ASN A 279 29.25 25.19 -23.12
C ASN A 279 30.42 24.47 -22.44
N GLN A 280 30.16 23.55 -21.50
CA GLN A 280 31.19 22.76 -20.83
C GLN A 280 31.91 21.80 -21.78
N VAL A 281 31.19 21.14 -22.68
CA VAL A 281 31.79 20.25 -23.69
C VAL A 281 32.69 21.04 -24.62
N VAL A 282 32.26 22.23 -25.07
CA VAL A 282 33.09 23.13 -25.89
C VAL A 282 34.33 23.58 -25.12
N PHE A 283 34.18 23.99 -23.86
CA PHE A 283 35.29 24.40 -23.01
C PHE A 283 36.31 23.27 -22.77
N MET A 284 35.84 22.07 -22.41
CA MET A 284 36.68 20.88 -22.22
C MET A 284 37.45 20.51 -23.49
N THR A 285 36.80 20.63 -24.65
CA THR A 285 37.44 20.38 -25.95
C THR A 285 38.53 21.41 -26.22
N ASN A 286 38.27 22.69 -25.98
CA ASN A 286 39.26 23.76 -26.15
C ASN A 286 40.45 23.59 -25.20
N ALA A 287 40.20 23.33 -23.92
CA ALA A 287 41.25 23.12 -22.91
C ALA A 287 42.14 21.90 -23.22
N LEU A 288 41.54 20.78 -23.67
CA LEU A 288 42.29 19.60 -24.10
C LEU A 288 43.21 19.93 -25.28
N ILE A 289 42.73 20.76 -26.21
CA ILE A 289 43.50 21.14 -27.39
C ILE A 289 44.64 22.08 -27.03
N ASP A 290 44.40 23.08 -26.18
CA ASP A 290 45.44 23.99 -25.67
C ASP A 290 46.53 23.20 -24.92
N TYR A 291 46.14 22.21 -24.12
CA TYR A 291 47.07 21.30 -23.45
C TYR A 291 47.90 20.48 -24.46
N LEU A 292 47.27 19.91 -25.48
CA LEU A 292 47.98 19.17 -26.53
C LEU A 292 48.94 20.07 -27.33
N GLN A 293 48.58 21.32 -27.59
CA GLN A 293 49.45 22.30 -28.24
C GLN A 293 50.65 22.68 -27.35
N SER A 294 50.44 22.77 -26.03
CA SER A 294 51.51 23.04 -25.06
C SER A 294 52.55 21.90 -25.00
N ILE A 295 52.11 20.64 -25.03
CA ILE A 295 52.99 19.46 -25.02
C ILE A 295 53.73 19.28 -26.35
N THR A 296 53.08 19.61 -27.47
CA THR A 296 53.63 19.37 -28.81
C THR A 296 54.56 20.48 -29.31
N GLY A 297 54.96 21.42 -28.44
CA GLY A 297 56.02 22.40 -28.72
C GLY A 297 55.55 23.75 -29.26
N GLY A 298 54.30 24.16 -28.98
CA GLY A 298 53.77 25.47 -29.36
C GLY A 298 53.54 25.65 -30.88
N GLU A 299 53.27 26.88 -31.31
CA GLU A 299 52.85 27.23 -32.68
C GLU A 299 53.84 26.81 -33.81
N GLY A 300 55.09 26.49 -33.47
CA GLY A 300 56.13 26.13 -34.44
C GLY A 300 56.08 24.68 -34.94
N SER A 301 55.49 23.74 -34.19
CA SER A 301 55.61 22.30 -34.47
C SER A 301 54.64 21.80 -35.56
N TRP A 302 55.08 20.83 -36.37
CA TRP A 302 54.26 20.21 -37.41
C TRP A 302 53.05 19.47 -36.84
N VAL A 303 53.17 18.91 -35.63
CA VAL A 303 52.08 18.23 -34.91
C VAL A 303 51.04 19.25 -34.44
N SER A 304 51.47 20.36 -33.85
CA SER A 304 50.61 21.49 -33.45
C SER A 304 49.80 22.05 -34.64
N ARG A 305 50.45 22.24 -35.80
CA ARG A 305 49.75 22.66 -37.03
C ARG A 305 48.73 21.65 -37.54
N ARG A 306 48.94 20.34 -37.37
CA ARG A 306 47.97 19.30 -37.74
C ARG A 306 46.80 19.25 -36.76
N VAL A 307 47.06 19.42 -35.46
CA VAL A 307 46.03 19.52 -34.42
C VAL A 307 45.15 20.76 -34.63
N SER A 308 45.75 21.93 -34.91
CA SER A 308 45.02 23.16 -35.23
C SER A 308 44.24 23.07 -36.55
N ARG A 309 44.76 22.36 -37.56
CA ARG A 309 44.03 22.16 -38.83
C ARG A 309 42.88 21.15 -38.70
N ALA A 310 42.96 20.21 -37.76
CA ALA A 310 41.87 19.29 -37.39
C ALA A 310 40.89 19.89 -36.37
N HIS A 311 41.29 20.94 -35.63
CA HIS A 311 40.50 21.64 -34.62
C HIS A 311 39.22 22.27 -35.20
N ASN A 312 39.33 23.07 -36.25
CA ASN A 312 38.17 23.74 -36.88
C ASN A 312 37.06 22.79 -37.35
N PRO A 313 37.33 21.67 -38.04
CA PRO A 313 36.28 20.73 -38.43
C PRO A 313 35.74 19.91 -37.25
N VAL A 314 36.55 19.56 -36.24
CA VAL A 314 36.09 18.80 -35.06
C VAL A 314 35.20 19.65 -34.15
N LEU A 315 35.56 20.91 -33.89
CA LEU A 315 34.70 21.89 -33.22
C LEU A 315 33.49 22.32 -34.06
N ALA A 316 33.50 22.10 -35.37
CA ALA A 316 32.31 22.26 -36.21
C ALA A 316 31.40 21.02 -36.14
N ILE A 317 31.94 19.82 -35.89
CA ILE A 317 31.18 18.57 -35.77
C ILE A 317 30.51 18.43 -34.39
N ILE A 318 31.20 18.81 -33.31
CA ILE A 318 30.69 18.68 -31.92
C ILE A 318 29.36 19.46 -31.66
N PRO A 319 29.12 20.64 -32.26
CA PRO A 319 27.84 21.36 -32.18
C PRO A 319 26.93 21.17 -33.42
N THR A 320 27.17 20.19 -34.31
CA THR A 320 26.23 19.90 -35.40
C THR A 320 24.92 19.29 -34.89
N GLY A 321 23.83 19.58 -35.62
CA GLY A 321 22.45 19.56 -35.12
C GLY A 321 22.05 18.39 -34.22
N CYS A 322 22.35 17.13 -34.60
CA CYS A 322 21.92 15.97 -33.81
C CYS A 322 22.63 15.83 -32.46
N LEU A 323 23.95 16.03 -32.39
CA LEU A 323 24.70 15.92 -31.15
C LEU A 323 24.38 17.09 -30.21
N ARG A 324 24.19 18.29 -30.76
CA ARG A 324 23.73 19.48 -30.02
C ARG A 324 22.33 19.27 -29.41
N VAL A 325 21.39 18.75 -30.19
CA VAL A 325 20.04 18.42 -29.69
C VAL A 325 20.12 17.39 -28.56
N LEU A 326 20.95 16.35 -28.74
CA LEU A 326 21.15 15.31 -27.74
C LEU A 326 21.74 15.85 -26.43
N LEU A 327 22.80 16.68 -26.50
CA LEU A 327 23.40 17.32 -25.32
C LEU A 327 22.37 18.18 -24.57
N ARG A 328 21.56 18.95 -25.28
CA ARG A 328 20.52 19.77 -24.66
C ARG A 328 19.39 18.95 -24.05
N CYS A 329 19.06 17.79 -24.62
CA CYS A 329 18.12 16.85 -24.01
C CYS A 329 18.65 16.27 -22.67
N PHE A 330 19.97 16.19 -22.50
CA PHE A 330 20.60 15.79 -21.23
C PHE A 330 20.61 16.90 -20.16
N ASP A 331 20.21 18.13 -20.52
CA ASP A 331 19.93 19.23 -19.60
C ASP A 331 18.42 19.44 -19.47
N PRO A 332 17.72 18.64 -18.65
CA PRO A 332 16.26 18.62 -18.64
C PRO A 332 15.65 19.90 -18.05
N PHE A 333 16.37 20.62 -17.17
CA PHE A 333 15.93 21.91 -16.63
C PHE A 333 15.98 23.03 -17.68
N GLU A 334 17.04 23.06 -18.51
CA GLU A 334 17.16 23.99 -19.64
C GLU A 334 16.06 23.74 -20.67
N SER A 335 15.87 22.46 -21.02
CA SER A 335 14.80 22.04 -21.94
C SER A 335 13.42 22.41 -21.41
N LEU A 336 13.14 22.18 -20.13
CA LEU A 336 11.88 22.57 -19.49
C LEU A 336 11.71 24.09 -19.46
N SER A 337 12.75 24.86 -19.14
CA SER A 337 12.75 26.33 -19.16
C SER A 337 12.39 26.87 -20.52
N PHE A 338 13.15 26.45 -21.55
CA PHE A 338 12.95 26.86 -22.93
C PHE A 338 11.53 26.53 -23.43
N LEU A 339 11.06 25.31 -23.19
CA LEU A 339 9.71 24.89 -23.56
C LEU A 339 8.65 25.70 -22.80
N SER A 340 8.83 25.95 -21.50
CA SER A 340 7.90 26.74 -20.69
C SER A 340 7.77 28.17 -21.20
N MET A 341 8.90 28.83 -21.54
CA MET A 341 8.88 30.18 -22.12
C MET A 341 8.26 30.21 -23.51
N THR A 342 8.51 29.19 -24.34
CA THR A 342 8.01 29.13 -25.72
C THR A 342 6.50 28.85 -25.78
N VAL A 343 6.02 28.02 -24.86
CA VAL A 343 4.63 27.52 -24.85
C VAL A 343 3.71 28.44 -24.05
N SER A 344 4.20 29.12 -23.02
CA SER A 344 3.41 30.01 -22.17
C SER A 344 3.00 31.29 -22.90
N GLY A 345 1.71 31.63 -22.85
CA GLY A 345 1.13 32.83 -23.45
C GLY A 345 0.99 34.01 -22.49
N GLY A 346 1.72 34.02 -21.37
CA GLY A 346 1.69 35.08 -20.35
C GLY A 346 0.55 34.97 -19.32
N GLU A 347 -0.50 34.20 -19.62
CA GLU A 347 -1.60 33.89 -18.69
C GLU A 347 -1.66 32.39 -18.38
N MET A 348 -2.16 32.02 -17.20
CA MET A 348 -2.40 30.61 -16.85
C MET A 348 -3.33 29.93 -17.84
N ALA A 349 -3.01 28.68 -18.20
CA ALA A 349 -3.77 27.85 -19.15
C ALA A 349 -3.87 28.43 -20.57
N ARG A 350 -3.09 29.47 -20.90
CA ARG A 350 -3.07 30.09 -22.22
C ARG A 350 -1.79 29.77 -22.95
N PHE A 351 -1.93 29.11 -24.10
CA PHE A 351 -0.83 28.81 -24.99
C PHE A 351 -0.43 30.05 -25.81
N SER A 352 0.87 30.21 -26.04
CA SER A 352 1.38 31.17 -27.01
C SER A 352 0.83 30.87 -28.42
N ALA A 353 0.42 31.90 -29.15
CA ALA A 353 -0.09 31.77 -30.51
C ALA A 353 0.96 31.23 -31.50
N THR A 354 2.25 31.32 -31.16
CA THR A 354 3.37 30.86 -31.98
C THR A 354 3.82 29.43 -31.66
N ALA A 355 3.25 28.80 -30.62
CA ALA A 355 3.66 27.47 -30.19
C ALA A 355 3.15 26.37 -31.12
N SER A 356 4.05 25.51 -31.59
CA SER A 356 3.69 24.33 -32.39
C SER A 356 3.10 23.21 -31.52
N ARG A 357 2.24 22.36 -32.12
CA ARG A 357 1.66 21.18 -31.43
C ARG A 357 2.74 20.23 -30.88
N PHE A 358 3.85 20.11 -31.59
CA PHE A 358 4.98 19.28 -31.17
C PHE A 358 5.67 19.85 -29.92
N GLN A 359 5.89 21.18 -29.87
CA GLN A 359 6.44 21.84 -28.68
C GLN A 359 5.51 21.71 -27.47
N ILE A 360 4.19 21.79 -27.67
CA ILE A 360 3.19 21.57 -26.60
C ILE A 360 3.27 20.13 -26.07
N LEU A 361 3.36 19.14 -26.96
CA LEU A 361 3.51 17.73 -26.55
C LEU A 361 4.80 17.50 -25.76
N LEU A 362 5.92 18.06 -26.23
CA LEU A 362 7.18 17.98 -25.53
C LEU A 362 7.09 18.67 -24.16
N TYR A 363 6.51 19.86 -24.09
CA TYR A 363 6.28 20.58 -22.83
C TYR A 363 5.53 19.71 -21.81
N TYR A 364 4.40 19.11 -22.20
CA TYR A 364 3.65 18.23 -21.31
C TYR A 364 4.45 17.00 -20.87
N THR A 365 5.27 16.44 -21.77
CA THR A 365 6.13 15.29 -21.45
C THR A 365 7.19 15.65 -20.41
N TYR A 366 7.86 16.80 -20.57
CA TYR A 366 8.85 17.30 -19.61
C TYR A 366 8.20 17.67 -18.26
N VAL A 367 7.07 18.39 -18.28
CA VAL A 367 6.35 18.73 -17.05
C VAL A 367 5.91 17.45 -16.34
N LEU A 368 5.33 16.49 -17.06
CA LEU A 368 4.94 15.19 -16.50
C LEU A 368 6.14 14.51 -15.84
N PHE A 369 7.29 14.41 -16.53
CA PHE A 369 8.49 13.77 -15.98
C PHE A 369 8.92 14.38 -14.64
N PHE A 370 9.09 15.70 -14.57
CA PHE A 370 9.52 16.38 -13.35
C PHE A 370 8.46 16.36 -12.26
N TYR A 371 7.21 16.63 -12.63
CA TYR A 371 6.08 16.63 -11.71
C TYR A 371 5.88 15.26 -11.09
N TRP A 372 6.00 14.20 -11.89
CA TRP A 372 5.85 12.83 -11.45
C TRP A 372 6.81 12.45 -10.34
N VAL A 373 8.10 12.79 -10.50
CA VAL A 373 9.14 12.53 -9.50
C VAL A 373 8.80 13.20 -8.15
N LEU A 374 8.19 14.38 -8.20
CA LEU A 374 7.81 15.15 -7.01
C LEU A 374 6.49 14.65 -6.38
N ILE A 375 5.46 14.41 -7.18
CA ILE A 375 4.10 14.18 -6.67
C ILE A 375 3.87 12.78 -6.15
N THR A 376 4.42 11.77 -6.81
CA THR A 376 4.23 10.36 -6.45
C THR A 376 4.61 10.02 -5.00
N PRO A 377 5.77 10.41 -4.44
CA PRO A 377 6.06 10.15 -3.04
C PRO A 377 5.08 10.86 -2.09
N ILE A 378 4.66 12.09 -2.42
CA ILE A 378 3.74 12.89 -1.60
C ILE A 378 2.36 12.22 -1.54
N VAL A 379 1.82 11.86 -2.70
CA VAL A 379 0.47 11.28 -2.79
C VAL A 379 0.44 9.86 -2.25
N SER A 380 1.52 9.08 -2.44
CA SER A 380 1.68 7.78 -1.79
C SER A 380 1.58 7.89 -0.26
N VAL A 381 2.25 8.86 0.36
CA VAL A 381 2.16 9.09 1.81
C VAL A 381 0.77 9.57 2.20
N LEU A 382 0.14 10.43 1.40
CA LEU A 382 -1.23 10.91 1.65
C LEU A 382 -2.23 9.75 1.65
N ILE A 383 -2.20 8.88 0.64
CA ILE A 383 -3.10 7.72 0.55
C ILE A 383 -2.83 6.72 1.68
N GLY A 384 -1.55 6.43 1.98
CA GLY A 384 -1.20 5.60 3.13
C GLY A 384 -1.72 6.18 4.45
N THR A 385 -1.61 7.50 4.64
CA THR A 385 -2.13 8.20 5.82
C THR A 385 -3.65 8.17 5.88
N PHE A 386 -4.33 8.35 4.74
CA PHE A 386 -5.79 8.21 4.63
C PHE A 386 -6.26 6.83 5.07
N LEU A 387 -5.65 5.76 4.54
CA LEU A 387 -5.98 4.38 4.89
C LEU A 387 -5.73 4.10 6.38
N LEU A 388 -4.57 4.54 6.89
CA LEU A 388 -4.20 4.38 8.28
C LEU A 388 -5.20 5.10 9.21
N PHE A 389 -5.48 6.37 8.94
CA PHE A 389 -6.42 7.17 9.73
C PHE A 389 -7.85 6.61 9.66
N SER A 390 -8.28 6.18 8.46
CA SER A 390 -9.59 5.56 8.24
C SER A 390 -9.79 4.33 9.13
N VAL A 391 -8.81 3.42 9.16
CA VAL A 391 -8.94 2.19 9.94
C VAL A 391 -8.73 2.42 11.45
N THR A 392 -7.84 3.33 11.85
CA THR A 392 -7.51 3.51 13.27
C THR A 392 -8.55 4.32 14.04
N THR A 393 -9.15 5.32 13.38
CA THR A 393 -10.03 6.29 14.03
C THR A 393 -11.49 5.94 13.84
N PHE A 394 -11.85 5.42 12.66
CA PHE A 394 -13.24 5.14 12.30
C PHE A 394 -13.51 3.66 12.01
N ASP A 395 -12.47 2.83 11.97
CA ASP A 395 -12.53 1.42 11.56
C ASP A 395 -13.22 1.22 10.20
N TYR A 396 -12.91 2.13 9.28
CA TYR A 396 -13.29 2.08 7.86
C TYR A 396 -12.18 1.45 7.02
N MET A 397 -12.57 0.91 5.86
CA MET A 397 -11.64 0.42 4.83
C MET A 397 -10.68 -0.65 5.35
N TYR A 398 -11.17 -1.51 6.23
CA TYR A 398 -10.34 -2.51 6.91
C TYR A 398 -9.61 -3.45 5.94
N ASN A 399 -10.32 -4.08 5.01
CA ASN A 399 -9.72 -4.96 4.01
C ASN A 399 -8.73 -4.20 3.09
N PRO A 400 -9.12 -3.06 2.45
CA PRO A 400 -8.19 -2.27 1.64
C PRO A 400 -6.92 -1.86 2.38
N THR A 401 -7.06 -1.41 3.62
CA THR A 401 -5.93 -0.91 4.41
C THR A 401 -4.95 -2.03 4.72
N TYR A 402 -5.40 -3.15 5.31
CA TYR A 402 -4.51 -4.25 5.65
C TYR A 402 -3.85 -4.90 4.42
N SER A 403 -4.56 -4.94 3.29
CA SER A 403 -3.98 -5.37 2.01
C SER A 403 -2.94 -4.40 1.47
N ALA A 404 -3.19 -3.09 1.52
CA ALA A 404 -2.27 -2.07 1.01
C ALA A 404 -0.98 -1.99 1.84
N PHE A 405 -1.08 -2.21 3.15
CA PHE A 405 0.09 -2.28 4.04
C PHE A 405 0.80 -3.63 4.01
N GLN A 406 0.26 -4.66 3.33
CA GLN A 406 0.88 -5.97 3.12
C GLN A 406 1.48 -6.61 4.39
N MET A 407 0.68 -6.69 5.45
CA MET A 407 1.13 -7.21 6.74
C MET A 407 1.24 -8.74 6.73
N GLU A 408 2.44 -9.27 6.55
CA GLU A 408 2.71 -10.72 6.45
C GLU A 408 3.24 -11.35 7.74
N GLU A 409 3.56 -10.54 8.75
CA GLU A 409 4.40 -10.95 9.89
C GLU A 409 3.70 -11.83 10.92
N TYR A 410 2.39 -12.03 10.80
CA TYR A 410 1.59 -12.72 11.80
C TYR A 410 0.88 -13.88 11.16
N LYS A 411 1.41 -15.10 11.36
CA LYS A 411 0.78 -16.35 10.94
C LYS A 411 0.53 -17.25 12.13
N HIS A 412 -0.44 -18.13 12.03
CA HIS A 412 -0.70 -19.11 13.06
C HIS A 412 -1.44 -20.33 12.50
N PHE A 413 -1.44 -21.41 13.27
CA PHE A 413 -2.29 -22.58 13.03
C PHE A 413 -2.69 -23.21 14.36
N VAL A 414 -3.88 -23.80 14.40
CA VAL A 414 -4.40 -24.52 15.57
C VAL A 414 -4.26 -26.01 15.35
N ARG A 415 -3.66 -26.72 16.31
CA ARG A 415 -3.58 -28.18 16.32
C ARG A 415 -4.51 -28.73 17.40
N PHE A 416 -5.39 -29.64 17.00
CA PHE A 416 -6.29 -30.31 17.92
C PHE A 416 -5.80 -31.72 18.25
N ARG A 417 -5.97 -32.11 19.51
CA ARG A 417 -5.83 -33.48 20.00
C ARG A 417 -7.10 -33.84 20.76
N LEU A 418 -7.78 -34.88 20.30
CA LEU A 418 -8.92 -35.46 20.99
C LEU A 418 -8.43 -36.54 21.96
N ASP A 419 -8.79 -36.44 23.23
CA ASP A 419 -8.60 -37.53 24.19
C ASP A 419 -9.81 -38.47 24.15
N ALA A 420 -9.58 -39.72 23.78
CA ALA A 420 -10.65 -40.70 23.67
C ALA A 420 -11.25 -41.11 25.03
N ALA A 421 -10.48 -41.04 26.12
CA ALA A 421 -10.91 -41.47 27.45
C ALA A 421 -11.74 -40.39 28.15
N THR A 422 -11.28 -39.14 28.11
CA THR A 422 -11.98 -38.01 28.76
C THR A 422 -12.99 -37.33 27.83
N ARG A 423 -12.89 -37.56 26.51
CA ARG A 423 -13.62 -36.84 25.46
C ARG A 423 -13.29 -35.34 25.42
N GLU A 424 -12.16 -34.95 26.01
CA GLU A 424 -11.67 -33.58 25.98
C GLU A 424 -10.97 -33.27 24.65
N LEU A 425 -11.16 -32.05 24.16
CA LEU A 425 -10.46 -31.54 22.99
C LEU A 425 -9.41 -30.54 23.43
N HIS A 426 -8.13 -30.93 23.32
CA HIS A 426 -7.01 -30.03 23.57
C HIS A 426 -6.63 -29.30 22.28
N ALA A 427 -6.56 -27.98 22.35
CA ALA A 427 -6.19 -27.10 21.25
C ALA A 427 -4.86 -26.41 21.56
N TYR A 428 -3.89 -26.54 20.65
CA TYR A 428 -2.58 -25.93 20.72
C TYR A 428 -2.46 -24.88 19.62
N VAL A 429 -2.34 -23.61 20.00
CA VAL A 429 -2.25 -22.50 19.05
C VAL A 429 -0.78 -22.19 18.84
N VAL A 430 -0.31 -22.45 17.62
CA VAL A 430 1.08 -22.19 17.27
C VAL A 430 1.14 -20.90 16.48
N ALA A 431 1.76 -19.89 17.07
CA ALA A 431 2.01 -18.60 16.43
C ALA A 431 3.37 -18.62 15.73
N VAL A 432 3.41 -18.02 14.54
CA VAL A 432 4.61 -17.84 13.74
C VAL A 432 4.77 -16.34 13.49
N GLN A 433 5.72 -15.74 14.18
CA GLN A 433 6.03 -14.32 14.07
C GLN A 433 7.17 -14.11 13.07
N LYS A 434 6.94 -13.21 12.10
CA LYS A 434 7.86 -12.91 10.99
C LYS A 434 8.27 -14.19 10.26
N PRO A 435 7.32 -14.90 9.60
CA PRO A 435 7.63 -16.06 8.79
C PRO A 435 8.68 -15.73 7.72
N ALA A 436 9.37 -16.75 7.22
CA ALA A 436 10.30 -16.56 6.11
C ALA A 436 9.51 -16.14 4.86
N THR A 437 10.03 -15.18 4.12
CA THR A 437 9.46 -14.75 2.83
C THR A 437 10.11 -15.47 1.66
N VAL A 438 11.32 -15.98 1.87
CA VAL A 438 12.07 -16.74 0.88
C VAL A 438 12.21 -18.17 1.36
N TYR A 439 11.78 -19.09 0.49
CA TYR A 439 11.90 -20.52 0.70
C TYR A 439 12.79 -21.12 -0.38
N GLN A 440 13.59 -22.10 0.01
CA GLN A 440 14.44 -22.86 -0.90
C GLN A 440 14.05 -24.33 -0.86
N LEU A 441 14.36 -25.05 -1.94
CA LEU A 441 14.11 -26.48 -2.02
C LEU A 441 14.90 -27.21 -0.92
N ASP A 442 14.21 -27.95 -0.05
CA ASP A 442 14.86 -28.68 1.03
C ASP A 442 15.59 -29.92 0.48
N ARG A 443 16.90 -29.99 0.71
CA ARG A 443 17.73 -31.14 0.32
C ARG A 443 17.33 -32.40 1.09
N GLY A 444 16.89 -32.28 2.34
CA GLY A 444 16.42 -33.42 3.14
C GLY A 444 15.15 -34.03 2.54
N TYR A 445 14.24 -33.20 2.05
CA TYR A 445 13.06 -33.66 1.32
C TYR A 445 13.44 -34.36 0.01
N LEU A 446 14.34 -33.79 -0.79
CA LEU A 446 14.82 -34.45 -2.01
C LEU A 446 15.47 -35.80 -1.72
N TRP A 447 16.30 -35.88 -0.67
CA TRP A 447 16.91 -37.13 -0.25
C TRP A 447 15.87 -38.17 0.16
N SER A 448 14.77 -37.76 0.81
CA SER A 448 13.67 -38.67 1.18
C SER A 448 12.94 -39.30 -0.01
N LEU A 449 13.04 -38.69 -1.20
CA LEU A 449 12.46 -39.22 -2.44
C LEU A 449 13.39 -40.23 -3.15
N THR A 450 14.71 -40.10 -2.96
CA THR A 450 15.70 -40.93 -3.66
C THR A 450 16.42 -41.95 -2.76
N GLY A 451 16.28 -41.82 -1.45
CA GLY A 451 16.98 -42.65 -0.46
C GLY A 451 16.42 -44.07 -0.34
N PRO A 452 17.25 -45.04 0.09
CA PRO A 452 16.79 -46.40 0.35
C PRO A 452 15.81 -46.43 1.54
N GLY A 453 14.58 -46.91 1.28
CA GLY A 453 13.46 -46.85 2.24
C GLY A 453 12.50 -45.73 1.89
N LEU A 454 11.65 -45.96 0.88
CA LEU A 454 10.71 -44.98 0.34
C LEU A 454 9.79 -44.39 1.43
N GLU A 455 10.19 -43.28 2.04
CA GLU A 455 9.31 -42.43 2.86
C GLU A 455 8.21 -41.78 2.00
N GLU A 456 8.28 -41.90 0.67
CA GLU A 456 7.26 -41.45 -0.29
C GLU A 456 5.85 -41.85 0.15
N HIS A 457 5.67 -43.10 0.58
CA HIS A 457 4.37 -43.69 0.92
C HIS A 457 3.90 -43.38 2.35
N ARG A 458 4.76 -42.80 3.21
CA ARG A 458 4.35 -42.39 4.54
C ARG A 458 3.49 -41.13 4.47
N PRO A 459 2.47 -40.98 5.33
CA PRO A 459 1.79 -39.71 5.51
C PRO A 459 2.80 -38.59 5.80
N PRO A 460 2.65 -37.38 5.23
CA PRO A 460 3.61 -36.29 5.41
C PRO A 460 3.98 -36.03 6.87
N HIS A 461 3.03 -36.07 7.81
CA HIS A 461 3.29 -35.83 9.23
C HIS A 461 4.18 -36.89 9.93
N LEU A 462 4.44 -38.03 9.30
CA LEU A 462 5.34 -39.09 9.80
C LEU A 462 6.70 -39.11 9.09
N LYS A 463 6.91 -38.25 8.09
CA LYS A 463 8.20 -38.14 7.39
C LYS A 463 9.18 -37.34 8.23
N HIS A 464 10.46 -37.69 8.18
CA HIS A 464 11.51 -36.90 8.84
C HIS A 464 11.67 -35.52 8.18
N HIS A 465 11.54 -35.48 6.84
CA HIS A 465 11.58 -34.25 6.05
C HIS A 465 10.28 -34.07 5.28
N PRO A 466 9.20 -33.62 5.95
CA PRO A 466 7.86 -33.60 5.35
C PRO A 466 7.64 -32.44 4.38
N SER A 467 8.42 -31.36 4.51
CA SER A 467 8.26 -30.15 3.72
C SER A 467 9.19 -30.13 2.52
N ARG A 468 8.62 -29.93 1.33
CA ARG A 468 9.40 -29.67 0.11
C ARG A 468 10.26 -28.41 0.21
N TRP A 469 9.82 -27.45 1.03
CA TRP A 469 10.41 -26.12 1.12
C TRP A 469 10.98 -25.88 2.52
N GLY A 470 12.23 -25.46 2.58
CA GLY A 470 12.90 -25.00 3.78
C GLY A 470 12.95 -23.47 3.81
N PRO A 471 12.70 -22.82 4.97
CA PRO A 471 12.85 -21.37 5.08
C PRO A 471 14.32 -20.98 4.89
N VAL A 472 14.58 -19.87 4.22
CA VAL A 472 15.91 -19.23 4.21
C VAL A 472 15.91 -18.17 5.32
N PRO A 473 16.49 -18.46 6.50
CA PRO A 473 16.40 -17.53 7.63
C PRO A 473 17.29 -16.31 7.38
N SER A 474 16.69 -15.12 7.51
CA SER A 474 17.40 -13.85 7.63
C SER A 474 18.24 -13.79 8.92
N ASP A 475 19.25 -12.93 8.98
CA ASP A 475 20.12 -12.79 10.17
C ASP A 475 19.36 -12.48 11.46
N VAL A 476 18.20 -11.81 11.35
CA VAL A 476 17.30 -11.54 12.47
C VAL A 476 16.54 -12.79 12.90
N GLN A 477 16.09 -13.61 11.95
CA GLN A 477 15.38 -14.87 12.20
C GLN A 477 16.29 -15.95 12.80
N ARG A 478 17.61 -15.90 12.53
CA ARG A 478 18.57 -16.83 13.15
C ARG A 478 18.73 -16.63 14.67
N LYS A 479 18.38 -15.46 15.19
CA LYS A 479 18.57 -15.09 16.61
C LYS A 479 17.35 -15.30 17.50
N ARG A 480 16.15 -15.52 16.94
CA ARG A 480 14.90 -15.70 17.70
C ARG A 480 14.09 -16.87 17.15
N HIS A 481 13.48 -17.64 18.05
CA HIS A 481 12.51 -18.66 17.64
C HIS A 481 11.34 -17.99 16.92
N MET A 482 11.14 -18.35 15.64
CA MET A 482 10.05 -17.83 14.82
C MET A 482 8.68 -18.38 15.23
N THR A 483 8.67 -19.47 15.99
CA THR A 483 7.48 -20.25 16.32
C THR A 483 7.35 -20.36 17.83
N GLU A 484 6.19 -20.02 18.35
CA GLU A 484 5.85 -20.12 19.77
C GLU A 484 4.48 -20.79 19.95
N LEU A 485 4.32 -21.49 21.07
CA LEU A 485 3.00 -21.92 21.52
C LEU A 485 2.33 -20.71 22.17
N LEU A 486 1.42 -20.06 21.43
CA LEU A 486 0.70 -18.87 21.89
C LEU A 486 -0.20 -19.20 23.09
N GLU A 487 -0.99 -20.27 22.95
CA GLU A 487 -1.82 -20.76 24.04
C GLU A 487 -2.15 -22.26 23.88
N HIS A 488 -2.54 -22.84 25.01
CA HIS A 488 -3.18 -24.14 25.09
C HIS A 488 -4.51 -23.96 25.83
N PHE A 489 -5.60 -24.45 25.23
CA PHE A 489 -6.90 -24.48 25.88
C PHE A 489 -7.58 -25.82 25.65
N THR A 490 -8.45 -26.18 26.58
CA THR A 490 -9.24 -27.42 26.52
C THR A 490 -10.70 -27.06 26.36
N VAL A 491 -11.36 -27.69 25.39
CA VAL A 491 -12.82 -27.66 25.25
C VAL A 491 -13.35 -28.94 25.89
N TYR A 492 -14.13 -28.77 26.95
CA TYR A 492 -14.71 -29.86 27.72
C TYR A 492 -15.99 -30.38 27.08
N PRO A 493 -16.28 -31.69 27.20
CA PRO A 493 -17.57 -32.23 26.84
C PRO A 493 -18.67 -31.61 27.71
N HIS A 494 -19.87 -31.48 27.17
CA HIS A 494 -21.02 -30.94 27.92
C HIS A 494 -21.43 -31.87 29.08
N ARG A 495 -21.27 -33.18 28.90
CA ARG A 495 -21.50 -34.21 29.91
C ARG A 495 -20.29 -35.13 29.99
N GLY A 496 -19.78 -35.35 31.22
CA GLY A 496 -18.65 -36.24 31.45
C GLY A 496 -19.03 -37.71 31.24
N PRO A 497 -18.06 -38.59 30.91
CA PRO A 497 -18.34 -40.01 30.78
C PRO A 497 -18.93 -40.54 32.09
N GLN A 498 -20.13 -41.13 32.03
CA GLN A 498 -20.69 -41.82 33.19
C GLN A 498 -19.73 -42.94 33.58
N ARG A 499 -19.02 -42.79 34.71
CA ARG A 499 -18.33 -43.91 35.34
C ARG A 499 -19.41 -44.93 35.69
N SER A 500 -19.42 -46.07 35.00
CA SER A 500 -20.16 -47.24 35.45
C SER A 500 -19.75 -47.51 36.90
N LYS A 501 -20.67 -47.30 37.85
CA LYS A 501 -20.46 -47.75 39.22
C LYS A 501 -20.14 -49.25 39.15
N PRO A 502 -19.06 -49.74 39.77
CA PRO A 502 -18.86 -51.18 39.84
C PRO A 502 -20.07 -51.78 40.56
N LEU A 503 -20.71 -52.76 39.94
CA LEU A 503 -21.70 -53.59 40.59
C LEU A 503 -21.06 -54.12 41.88
N LYS A 504 -21.60 -53.70 43.03
CA LYS A 504 -21.37 -54.43 44.27
C LYS A 504 -21.92 -55.82 44.03
N MET A 505 -21.02 -56.80 43.89
CA MET A 505 -21.42 -58.18 44.11
C MET A 505 -21.75 -58.30 45.59
N GLU A 506 -23.05 -58.38 45.88
CA GLU A 506 -23.52 -58.92 47.15
C GLU A 506 -23.09 -60.39 47.17
N HIS A 507 -22.14 -60.70 48.04
CA HIS A 507 -21.90 -62.06 48.47
C HIS A 507 -22.98 -62.38 49.51
N GLU A 508 -23.94 -63.23 49.11
CA GLU A 508 -24.65 -64.12 50.04
C GLU A 508 -23.75 -65.26 50.50
#